data_AF-A0AAD3APG7-F1
#
_entry.id   AF-A0AAD3APG7-F1
#
_cell.length_a   1.000
_cell.length_b   1.000
_cell.length_c   1.000
_cell.angle_alpha   90.00
_cell.angle_beta   90.00
_cell.angle_gamma   90.00
#
_symmetry.space_group_name_H-M   'P 1'
#
loop_
_entity.id
_entity.type
_entity.pdbx_description
1 polymer ?
#
loop_
_entity_poly.entity_id
_entity_poly.type
_entity_poly.pdbx_seq_one_letter_code
_entity_poly.pdbx_strand_id
1 'polypeptide(L)' 'MAIQNWCDAVEIHPSQIRVGDIIGTRRPTELRLTVRMISGPQSGPGQWTFFSRDDNGQQRTSTFGEGELVRRYAKAS' A
#
# COMPACT_ATOMS: atom_id res chain seq x y z
N MET A 1 14.77 -13.02 2.78
CA MET A 1 13.62 -13.79 2.27
C MET A 1 12.60 -12.78 1.78
N ALA A 2 12.41 -12.71 0.45
CA ALA A 2 11.43 -11.79 -0.14
C ALA A 2 10.02 -12.23 0.28
N ILE A 3 9.24 -11.33 0.86
CA ILE A 3 7.83 -11.59 1.19
C ILE A 3 7.08 -11.60 -0.13
N GLN A 4 6.86 -12.80 -0.69
CA GLN A 4 6.22 -12.97 -1.99
C GLN A 4 4.73 -13.27 -1.90
N ASN A 5 4.28 -13.91 -0.80
CA ASN A 5 2.88 -14.26 -0.61
C ASN A 5 2.12 -13.16 0.13
N TRP A 6 0.87 -12.96 -0.26
CA TRP A 6 -0.07 -12.05 0.39
C TRP A 6 -0.21 -12.31 1.90
N CYS A 7 -0.13 -13.59 2.31
CA CYS A 7 -0.24 -14.00 3.71
C CYS A 7 0.98 -13.58 4.56
N ASP A 8 2.17 -13.49 3.97
CA ASP A 8 3.40 -13.11 4.66
C ASP A 8 3.57 -11.58 4.77
N ALA A 9 2.73 -10.79 4.10
CA ALA A 9 2.79 -9.34 4.14
C ALA A 9 2.31 -8.80 5.49
N VAL A 10 3.09 -7.88 6.06
CA VAL A 10 2.78 -7.28 7.36
C VAL A 10 1.66 -6.27 7.19
N GLU A 11 0.61 -6.42 8.00
CA GLU A 11 -0.45 -5.44 8.12
C GLU A 11 0.04 -4.27 8.97
N ILE A 12 0.07 -3.09 8.36
CA ILE A 12 0.51 -1.85 9.01
C ILE A 12 -0.48 -0.74 8.77
N HIS A 13 -0.41 0.28 9.62
CA HIS A 13 -1.25 1.45 9.51
C HIS A 13 -0.83 2.29 8.28
N PRO A 14 -1.76 2.89 7.51
CA PRO A 14 -1.44 3.69 6.33
C PRO A 14 -0.46 4.85 6.62
N SER A 15 -0.45 5.38 7.84
CA SER A 15 0.52 6.41 8.26
C SER A 15 1.98 5.95 8.26
N GLN A 16 2.24 4.63 8.28
CA GLN A 16 3.59 4.06 8.31
C GLN A 16 4.14 3.77 6.90
N ILE A 17 3.29 3.89 5.87
CA ILE A 17 3.63 3.64 4.46
C ILE A 17 4.45 4.83 3.92
N ARG A 18 5.47 4.54 3.11
CA ARG A 18 6.30 5.56 2.46
C ARG A 18 6.31 5.40 0.94
N VAL A 19 6.67 6.48 0.24
CA VAL A 19 6.92 6.42 -1.20
C VAL A 19 8.06 5.45 -1.48
N GLY A 20 7.86 4.55 -2.45
CA GLY A 20 8.76 3.45 -2.78
C GLY A 20 8.40 2.12 -2.12
N ASP A 21 7.49 2.10 -1.14
CA ASP A 21 7.00 0.85 -0.57
C ASP A 21 6.13 0.07 -1.55
N ILE A 22 6.18 -1.25 -1.44
CA ILE A 22 5.31 -2.15 -2.18
C ILE A 22 4.19 -2.57 -1.25
N ILE A 23 2.96 -2.25 -1.62
CA ILE A 23 1.76 -2.53 -0.84
C ILE A 23 0.84 -3.49 -1.58
N GLY A 24 0.03 -4.21 -0.82
CA GLY A 24 -1.05 -5.06 -1.31
C GLY A 24 -2.40 -4.46 -0.98
N THR A 25 -3.40 -4.82 -1.78
CA THR A 25 -4.78 -4.53 -1.39
C THR A 25 -5.26 -5.54 -0.35
N ARG A 26 -6.33 -5.18 0.38
CA ARG A 26 -6.98 -6.05 1.37
C ARG A 26 -7.61 -7.30 0.75
N ARG A 27 -7.85 -7.30 -0.56
CA ARG A 27 -8.27 -8.50 -1.28
C ARG A 27 -7.06 -9.41 -1.47
N PRO A 28 -7.23 -10.74 -1.46
CA PRO A 28 -6.18 -11.71 -1.78
C PRO A 28 -5.86 -11.65 -3.28
N THR A 29 -5.42 -10.48 -3.73
CA THR A 29 -4.90 -10.24 -5.05
C THR A 29 -3.39 -10.27 -4.94
N GLU A 30 -2.75 -11.00 -5.84
CA GLU A 30 -1.29 -10.99 -6.01
C GLU A 30 -0.75 -9.66 -6.55
N LEU A 31 -1.62 -8.64 -6.66
CA LEU A 31 -1.26 -7.30 -7.10
C LEU A 31 -0.34 -6.62 -6.09
N ARG A 32 0.90 -6.40 -6.55
CA ARG A 32 1.92 -5.62 -5.87
C ARG A 32 1.88 -4.20 -6.41
N LEU A 33 1.59 -3.26 -5.53
CA LEU A 33 1.41 -1.87 -5.87
C LEU A 33 2.58 -1.06 -5.30
N THR A 34 3.43 -0.52 -6.18
CA THR A 34 4.54 0.34 -5.75
C THR A 34 4.02 1.74 -5.50
N VAL A 35 4.08 2.21 -4.25
CA VAL A 35 3.65 3.54 -3.84
C VAL A 35 4.55 4.58 -4.49
N ARG A 36 3.95 5.46 -5.29
CA ARG A 36 4.62 6.56 -5.98
C ARG A 36 4.38 7.89 -5.30
N MET A 37 3.19 8.06 -4.74
CA MET A 37 2.80 9.28 -4.05
C MET A 37 1.79 8.95 -2.96
N ILE A 38 1.87 9.71 -1.87
CA ILE A 38 0.97 9.60 -0.74
C ILE A 38 0.37 10.98 -0.55
N SER A 39 -0.93 11.11 -0.78
CA SER A 39 -1.66 12.26 -0.28
C SER A 39 -2.08 11.93 1.15
N GLY A 40 -1.44 12.60 2.10
CA GLY A 40 -1.85 12.54 3.50
C GLY A 40 -3.21 13.21 3.72
N PRO A 41 -3.81 13.02 4.90
CA PRO A 41 -5.09 13.63 5.24
C PRO A 41 -5.02 15.16 5.15
N GLN A 42 -5.69 15.73 4.15
CA GLN A 42 -5.92 17.18 4.07
C GLN A 42 -7.15 17.52 4.92
N SER A 43 -6.91 18.00 6.14
CA SER A 43 -7.89 18.70 7.00
C SER A 43 -9.25 18.01 7.20
N GLY A 44 -9.28 16.68 7.27
CA GLY A 44 -10.47 15.86 7.51
C GLY A 44 -10.10 14.50 8.11
N PRO A 45 -11.09 13.67 8.52
CA PRO A 45 -10.86 12.48 9.33
C PRO A 45 -9.86 11.57 8.63
N GLY A 46 -8.69 11.34 9.24
CA GLY A 46 -7.51 10.67 8.72
C GLY A 46 -7.73 9.73 7.54
N GLN A 47 -7.72 10.26 6.31
CA GLN A 47 -7.78 9.48 5.08
C GLN A 47 -6.47 9.65 4.31
N TRP A 48 -5.85 8.52 3.97
CA TRP A 48 -4.64 8.45 3.17
C TRP A 48 -4.99 7.95 1.78
N THR A 49 -4.65 8.74 0.77
CA THR A 49 -4.76 8.31 -0.63
C THR A 49 -3.37 7.95 -1.16
N PHE A 50 -3.20 6.68 -1.50
CA PHE A 50 -1.99 6.17 -2.13
C PHE A 50 -2.18 6.11 -3.63
N PHE A 51 -1.27 6.77 -4.34
CA PHE A 51 -1.09 6.61 -5.77
C PHE A 51 0.05 5.65 -5.97
N SER A 52 -0.28 4.50 -6.54
CA SER A 52 0.63 3.39 -6.71
C SER A 52 0.64 2.93 -8.16
N ARG A 53 1.66 2.16 -8.53
CA ARG A 53 1.78 1.57 -9.85
C ARG A 53 1.87 0.06 -9.71
N ASP A 54 1.03 -0.66 -10.44
CA ASP A 54 1.12 -2.12 -10.54
C ASP A 54 2.23 -2.56 -11.50
N ASP A 55 2.50 -3.86 -11.53
CA ASP A 55 3.55 -4.47 -12.37
C ASP A 55 3.32 -4.26 -13.87
N ASN A 56 2.06 -4.13 -14.31
CA ASN A 56 1.73 -3.81 -15.70
C ASN A 56 1.90 -2.32 -16.03
N GLY A 57 2.41 -1.52 -15.09
CA GLY A 57 2.64 -0.08 -15.25
C GLY A 57 1.39 0.78 -15.09
N GLN A 58 0.23 0.18 -14.79
CA GLN A 58 -1.02 0.89 -14.60
C GLN A 58 -1.04 1.59 -13.23
N GLN A 59 -1.56 2.82 -13.22
CA GLN A 59 -1.71 3.59 -12.00
C GLN A 59 -2.96 3.14 -11.25
N ARG A 60 -2.80 2.93 -9.95
CA ARG A 60 -3.85 2.52 -9.02
C ARG A 60 -3.92 3.54 -7.90
N THR A 61 -5.13 4.03 -7.65
CA THR A 61 -5.42 4.91 -6.53
C THR A 61 -6.16 4.10 -5.48
N SER A 62 -5.71 4.15 -4.24
CA SER A 62 -6.35 3.48 -3.11
C SER A 62 -6.44 4.42 -1.93
N THR A 63 -7.63 4.52 -1.33
CA THR A 63 -7.90 5.41 -0.20
C THR A 63 -8.17 4.55 1.02
N PHE A 64 -7.51 4.87 2.13
CA PHE A 64 -7.64 4.17 3.41
C PHE A 64 -7.96 5.16 4.51
N GLY A 65 -8.86 4.79 5.40
CA GLY A 65 -9.15 5.56 6.62
C GLY A 65 -8.21 5.22 7.77
N GLU A 66 -8.34 5.95 8.87
CA GLU A 66 -7.59 5.75 10.13
C GLU A 66 -7.86 4.41 10.81
N GLY A 67 -9.03 3.81 10.59
CA GLY A 67 -9.33 2.45 11.07
C GLY A 67 -8.88 1.33 10.13
N GLU A 68 -8.31 1.66 8.98
CA GLU A 68 -7.97 0.67 7.96
C GLU A 68 -6.50 0.28 7.98
N LEU A 69 -6.22 -0.94 7.57
CA LEU A 69 -4.88 -1.51 7.52
C LEU A 69 -4.48 -1.78 6.07
N VAL A 70 -3.19 -1.60 5.80
CA VAL A 70 -2.57 -1.86 4.50
C VAL A 70 -1.53 -2.95 4.67
N ARG A 71 -1.45 -3.88 3.71
CA ARG A 71 -0.40 -4.90 3.70
C ARG A 71 0.85 -4.36 3.01
N ARG A 72 1.99 -4.34 3.70
CA ARG A 72 3.29 -3.97 3.14
C ARG A 72 4.10 -5.22 2.85
N TYR A 73 4.56 -5.34 1.60
CA TYR A 73 5.51 -6.37 1.19
C TYR A 73 6.94 -5.88 1.43
N ALA A 74 7.81 -6.75 1.96
CA ALA A 74 9.23 -6.47 1.99
C ALA A 74 9.78 -6.48 0.57
N LYS A 75 10.59 -5.48 0.24
CA LYS A 75 11.33 -5.43 -1.02
C LYS A 75 12.14 -6.72 -1.15
N ALA A 76 11.97 -7.44 -2.25
CA ALA A 76 12.88 -8.54 -2.57
C ALA A 76 14.29 -7.95 -2.66
N SER A 77 15.19 -8.34 -1.74
CA SER A 77 16.61 -8.02 -1.80
C SER A 77 17.25 -8.63 -3.03
#